data_AF-A0A6P0X2A1-F1
#
_entry.id   AF-A0A6P0X2A1-F1
#
_cell.length_a   1.000
_cell.length_b   1.000
_cell.length_c   1.000
_cell.angle_alpha   90.00
_cell.angle_beta   90.00
_cell.angle_gamma   90.00
#
_symmetry.space_group_name_H-M   'P 1'
#
loop_
_entity.id
_entity.type
_entity.pdbx_description
1 polymer ?
#
loop_
_entity_poly.entity_id
_entity_poly.type
_entity_poly.pdbx_seq_one_letter_code
_entity_poly.pdbx_strand_id
1 'polypeptide(L)'
;MTLKLEELINIYPDDLYLEVYPQQREEAWSQTSNYSNQAARWNAYLNLLALKVFIAYLQEEPDLIIDAGTQGHGDAEKERFPSYVVRESLWEYDVQEQPLSIEFNDIDPGLSSIWEFLNGTAIKLGQTRLVIIPEEVTVISELSVPQEWVDIADWAADYYLGMAVNLEDGWLRIYGYATHQKLKEQGRYEPMGRTYALGEDDLIADLNVMWVARELCAAERAEIAPLPQLSLAQAEKLIAQLGKPSAYSPRLNIDFASWAMVLVNEQWRQKLYRMRSLSAATLSVTSTLSKALVRLSQWLEQDFGDALNAGWQQIIP
;
A
#
# COMPACT_ATOMS: atom_id res chain seq x y z
N MET A 1 -3.51 -19.41 -16.65
CA MET A 1 -3.05 -18.93 -17.97
C MET A 1 -2.57 -17.51 -17.71
N THR A 2 -1.27 -17.31 -17.62
CA THR A 2 -0.68 -15.99 -17.30
C THR A 2 -0.63 -15.21 -18.60
N LEU A 3 -1.38 -14.11 -18.68
CA LEU A 3 -1.38 -13.23 -19.84
C LEU A 3 -0.05 -12.47 -19.87
N LYS A 4 0.59 -12.40 -21.03
CA LYS A 4 1.82 -11.62 -21.19
C LYS A 4 1.50 -10.12 -21.16
N LEU A 5 2.49 -9.28 -20.82
CA LEU A 5 2.35 -7.83 -20.79
C LEU A 5 1.74 -7.26 -22.09
N GLU A 6 2.20 -7.73 -23.25
CA GLU A 6 1.67 -7.33 -24.56
C GLU A 6 0.19 -7.67 -24.74
N GLU A 7 -0.28 -8.79 -24.19
CA GLU A 7 -1.69 -9.17 -24.26
C GLU A 7 -2.53 -8.29 -23.33
N LEU A 8 -2.01 -7.96 -22.15
CA LEU A 8 -2.68 -7.08 -21.19
C LEU A 8 -2.85 -5.66 -21.73
N ILE A 9 -1.80 -5.06 -22.32
CA ILE A 9 -1.86 -3.74 -22.95
C ILE A 9 -2.93 -3.71 -24.06
N ASN A 10 -3.11 -4.80 -24.79
CA ASN A 10 -4.15 -4.89 -25.82
C ASN A 10 -5.57 -5.03 -25.24
N ILE A 11 -5.72 -5.61 -24.05
CA ILE A 11 -7.03 -5.82 -23.41
C ILE A 11 -7.46 -4.57 -22.63
N TYR A 12 -6.51 -3.91 -21.94
CA TYR A 12 -6.74 -2.73 -21.09
C TYR A 12 -5.81 -1.59 -21.51
N PRO A 13 -6.07 -0.93 -22.65
CA PRO A 13 -5.17 0.08 -23.21
C PRO A 13 -5.13 1.38 -22.41
N ASP A 14 -6.14 1.66 -21.58
CA ASP A 14 -6.25 2.88 -20.79
C ASP A 14 -5.52 2.78 -19.43
N ASP A 15 -5.01 1.60 -19.09
CA ASP A 15 -4.31 1.34 -17.85
C ASP A 15 -2.82 1.71 -17.96
N LEU A 16 -2.24 2.15 -16.84
CA LEU A 16 -0.81 2.44 -16.79
C LEU A 16 -0.01 1.17 -16.44
N TYR A 17 0.94 0.82 -17.30
CA TYR A 17 1.88 -0.29 -17.09
C TYR A 17 3.30 0.26 -16.90
N LEU A 18 3.95 -0.17 -15.82
CA LEU A 18 5.32 0.19 -15.46
C LEU A 18 6.18 -1.07 -15.37
N GLU A 19 7.39 -1.03 -15.93
CA GLU A 19 8.35 -2.13 -15.82
C GLU A 19 8.94 -2.20 -14.41
N VAL A 20 9.13 -3.43 -13.92
CA VAL A 20 9.72 -3.71 -12.62
C VAL A 20 10.99 -4.52 -12.82
N TYR A 21 12.14 -3.86 -12.66
CA TYR A 21 13.44 -4.46 -12.92
C TYR A 21 13.89 -5.40 -11.78
N PRO A 22 14.67 -6.46 -12.09
CA PRO A 22 15.22 -7.37 -11.09
C PRO A 22 15.96 -6.67 -9.95
N GLN A 23 16.75 -5.64 -10.27
CA GLN A 23 17.50 -4.86 -9.29
C GLN A 23 16.58 -4.17 -8.27
N GLN A 24 15.47 -3.57 -8.72
CA GLN A 24 14.50 -2.90 -7.84
C GLN A 24 13.86 -3.90 -6.86
N ARG A 25 13.56 -5.12 -7.33
CA ARG A 25 13.02 -6.21 -6.49
C ARG A 25 14.02 -6.63 -5.42
N GLU A 26 15.26 -6.90 -5.79
CA GLU A 26 16.31 -7.29 -4.85
C GLU A 26 16.59 -6.20 -3.81
N GLU A 27 16.64 -4.96 -4.26
CA GLU A 27 16.87 -3.81 -3.40
C GLU A 27 15.73 -3.65 -2.38
N ALA A 28 14.46 -3.67 -2.83
CA ALA A 28 13.30 -3.59 -1.96
C ALA A 28 13.20 -4.77 -0.98
N TRP A 29 13.57 -5.98 -1.42
CA TRP A 29 13.57 -7.16 -0.56
C TRP A 29 14.63 -7.09 0.55
N SER A 30 15.80 -6.50 0.25
CA SER A 30 16.88 -6.31 1.22
C SER A 30 16.51 -5.30 2.32
N GLN A 31 15.77 -4.25 1.95
CA GLN A 31 15.35 -3.17 2.85
C GLN A 31 14.18 -3.56 3.78
N THR A 32 13.50 -4.68 3.53
CA THR A 32 12.32 -5.12 4.29
C THR A 32 12.61 -6.28 5.23
N SER A 33 13.85 -6.39 5.73
CA SER A 33 14.27 -7.48 6.61
C SER A 33 13.73 -7.39 8.06
N ASN A 34 13.35 -6.20 8.53
CA ASN A 34 13.06 -5.94 9.94
C ASN A 34 11.55 -5.86 10.26
N TYR A 35 10.80 -6.95 10.02
CA TYR A 35 9.37 -7.04 10.33
C TYR A 35 9.06 -8.24 11.22
N SER A 36 7.95 -8.19 11.95
CA SER A 36 7.69 -9.18 13.01
C SER A 36 7.34 -10.58 12.50
N ASN A 37 6.87 -10.68 11.26
CA ASN A 37 6.44 -11.92 10.63
C ASN A 37 6.57 -11.83 9.10
N GLN A 38 6.45 -12.98 8.43
CA GLN A 38 6.62 -13.08 6.99
C GLN A 38 5.53 -12.32 6.21
N ALA A 39 4.29 -12.31 6.69
CA ALA A 39 3.20 -11.58 6.03
C ALA A 39 3.43 -10.06 6.09
N ALA A 40 3.85 -9.53 7.24
CA ALA A 40 4.22 -8.12 7.41
C ALA A 40 5.41 -7.74 6.50
N ARG A 41 6.44 -8.60 6.43
CA ARG A 41 7.56 -8.40 5.51
C ARG A 41 7.12 -8.38 4.04
N TRP A 42 6.24 -9.32 3.66
CA TRP A 42 5.72 -9.39 2.30
C TRP A 42 4.93 -8.14 1.92
N ASN A 43 4.03 -7.69 2.80
CA ASN A 43 3.28 -6.44 2.61
C ASN A 43 4.22 -5.24 2.47
N ALA A 44 5.21 -5.12 3.35
CA ALA A 44 6.19 -4.05 3.27
C ALA A 44 7.00 -4.08 1.97
N TYR A 45 7.35 -5.27 1.49
CA TYR A 45 8.05 -5.45 0.23
C TYR A 45 7.21 -4.96 -0.96
N LEU A 46 5.95 -5.39 -1.07
CA LEU A 46 5.06 -4.94 -2.15
C LEU A 46 4.82 -3.42 -2.08
N ASN A 47 4.56 -2.87 -0.89
CA ASN A 47 4.40 -1.43 -0.69
C ASN A 47 5.63 -0.64 -1.12
N LEU A 48 6.83 -1.07 -0.70
CA LEU A 48 8.07 -0.39 -1.03
C LEU A 48 8.38 -0.46 -2.53
N LEU A 49 8.19 -1.63 -3.14
CA LEU A 49 8.43 -1.84 -4.56
C LEU A 49 7.50 -0.97 -5.40
N ALA A 50 6.20 -1.02 -5.12
CA ALA A 50 5.19 -0.23 -5.83
C ALA A 50 5.41 1.27 -5.63
N LEU A 51 5.72 1.71 -4.41
CA LEU A 51 6.05 3.10 -4.13
C LEU A 51 7.24 3.57 -4.96
N LYS A 52 8.36 2.84 -4.96
CA LYS A 52 9.57 3.24 -5.69
C LYS A 52 9.32 3.35 -7.19
N VAL A 53 8.66 2.35 -7.77
CA VAL A 53 8.33 2.32 -9.20
C VAL A 53 7.38 3.46 -9.56
N PHE A 54 6.36 3.70 -8.74
CA PHE A 54 5.40 4.78 -9.00
C PHE A 54 6.01 6.18 -8.84
N ILE A 55 6.87 6.39 -7.84
CA ILE A 55 7.58 7.67 -7.66
C ILE A 55 8.52 7.94 -8.84
N ALA A 56 9.24 6.92 -9.33
CA ALA A 56 10.09 7.07 -10.51
C ALA A 56 9.27 7.51 -11.73
N TYR A 57 8.12 6.88 -11.96
CA TYR A 57 7.19 7.30 -13.01
C TYR A 57 6.75 8.77 -12.86
N LEU A 58 6.36 9.21 -11.65
CA LEU A 58 5.96 10.59 -11.42
C LEU A 58 7.10 11.59 -11.68
N GLN A 59 8.35 11.21 -11.38
CA GLN A 59 9.53 12.06 -11.62
C GLN A 59 9.85 12.23 -13.11
N GLU A 60 9.49 11.24 -13.95
CA GLU A 60 9.63 11.32 -15.40
C GLU A 60 8.55 12.20 -16.05
N GLU A 61 7.44 12.44 -15.34
CA GLU A 61 6.29 13.27 -15.77
C GLU A 61 6.09 14.47 -14.81
N PRO A 62 7.00 15.47 -14.81
CA PRO A 62 7.02 16.54 -13.81
C PRO A 62 5.75 17.41 -13.81
N ASP A 63 5.07 17.52 -14.95
CA ASP A 63 3.80 18.24 -15.08
C ASP A 63 2.71 17.68 -14.15
N LEU A 64 2.79 16.40 -13.75
CA LEU A 64 1.85 15.76 -12.83
C LEU A 64 2.07 16.15 -11.36
N ILE A 65 3.23 16.74 -11.03
CA ILE A 65 3.61 17.08 -9.65
C ILE A 65 3.29 18.55 -9.33
N ILE A 66 3.18 19.41 -10.35
CA ILE A 66 2.95 20.85 -10.18
C ILE A 66 1.45 21.12 -10.03
N ASP A 67 1.01 21.51 -8.84
CA ASP A 67 -0.30 22.16 -8.68
C ASP A 67 -0.19 23.54 -9.36
N ALA A 68 -1.04 23.82 -10.35
CA ALA A 68 -1.20 25.15 -10.95
C ALA A 68 -1.77 26.14 -9.92
N GLY A 69 -0.92 26.54 -8.97
CA GLY A 69 -1.33 27.13 -7.70
C GLY A 69 -0.29 28.08 -7.12
N THR A 70 0.39 28.84 -7.97
CA THR A 70 1.13 30.03 -7.53
C THR A 70 0.43 31.26 -8.09
N GLN A 71 -0.48 31.87 -7.31
CA GLN A 71 -1.06 33.15 -7.67
C GLN A 71 0.02 34.24 -7.66
N GLY A 72 0.26 34.82 -8.83
CA GLY A 72 1.06 36.02 -9.06
C GLY A 72 0.53 36.78 -10.29
N HIS A 73 -0.61 37.45 -10.11
CA HIS A 73 -1.12 38.65 -10.80
C HIS A 73 -0.56 39.04 -12.20
N GLY A 74 -1.46 39.13 -13.19
CA GLY A 74 -1.31 40.04 -14.34
C GLY A 74 -1.80 39.52 -15.69
N ASP A 75 -3.03 39.91 -16.05
CA ASP A 75 -3.60 40.11 -17.38
C ASP A 75 -2.81 39.63 -18.63
N ALA A 76 -3.40 38.73 -19.41
CA ALA A 76 -3.73 38.97 -20.83
C ALA A 76 -4.41 37.75 -21.45
N GLU A 77 -5.54 38.00 -22.11
CA GLU A 77 -6.12 37.15 -23.15
C GLU A 77 -5.05 36.65 -24.13
N LYS A 78 -5.11 35.35 -24.47
CA LYS A 78 -5.01 34.91 -25.87
C LYS A 78 -5.48 33.47 -26.04
N GLU A 79 -6.50 33.38 -26.88
CA GLU A 79 -6.97 32.23 -27.64
C GLU A 79 -5.85 31.29 -28.12
N ARG A 80 -6.20 29.99 -28.30
CA ARG A 80 -5.89 29.12 -29.46
C ARG A 80 -5.36 27.71 -29.09
N PHE A 81 -6.23 26.69 -29.17
CA PHE A 81 -5.83 25.36 -29.68
C PHE A 81 -5.49 25.51 -31.19
N PRO A 82 -4.74 24.63 -31.91
CA PRO A 82 -4.22 23.27 -31.61
C PRO A 82 -2.79 22.96 -32.19
N SER A 83 -2.42 21.66 -32.20
CA SER A 83 -1.59 20.93 -33.19
C SER A 83 -0.07 20.70 -32.96
N TYR A 84 0.31 19.43 -33.14
CA TYR A 84 1.66 18.91 -33.36
C TYR A 84 2.54 19.87 -34.20
N VAL A 85 3.64 20.37 -33.61
CA VAL A 85 4.78 20.91 -34.37
C VAL A 85 6.07 20.63 -33.59
N VAL A 86 6.93 19.78 -34.17
CA VAL A 86 8.36 19.70 -33.86
C VAL A 86 8.99 21.08 -34.09
N ARG A 87 9.69 21.65 -33.11
CA ARG A 87 10.67 22.70 -33.38
C ARG A 87 11.83 22.70 -32.40
N GLU A 88 13.02 22.64 -33.00
CA GLU A 88 14.32 22.88 -32.44
C GLU A 88 14.39 24.21 -31.65
N SER A 89 15.22 24.16 -30.62
CA SER A 89 15.76 25.19 -29.74
C SER A 89 15.59 26.68 -30.10
N LEU A 90 15.29 27.47 -29.07
CA LEU A 90 16.04 28.65 -28.59
C LEU A 90 15.08 29.68 -27.97
N TRP A 91 14.86 29.61 -26.66
CA TRP A 91 14.78 30.77 -25.77
C TRP A 91 15.31 30.35 -24.40
N GLU A 92 16.48 30.88 -24.02
CA GLU A 92 16.93 30.95 -22.62
C GLU A 92 15.94 31.83 -21.87
N TYR A 93 14.98 31.21 -21.18
CA TYR A 93 14.29 31.81 -20.05
C TYR A 93 14.81 31.14 -18.80
N ASP A 94 15.44 31.93 -17.95
CA ASP A 94 15.93 31.57 -16.63
C ASP A 94 14.72 31.41 -15.70
N VAL A 95 13.99 30.30 -15.88
CA VAL A 95 13.04 29.81 -14.88
C VAL A 95 13.90 29.01 -13.91
N GLN A 96 14.04 29.50 -12.67
CA GLN A 96 14.46 28.64 -11.59
C GLN A 96 13.35 27.61 -11.35
N GLU A 97 13.29 26.59 -12.21
CA GLU A 97 12.63 25.34 -11.93
C GLU A 97 13.38 24.77 -10.72
N GLN A 98 12.82 24.92 -9.53
CA GLN A 98 13.09 23.98 -8.47
C GLN A 98 12.20 22.79 -8.79
N PRO A 99 12.71 21.70 -9.43
CA PRO A 99 11.97 20.46 -9.43
C PRO A 99 11.65 20.14 -7.97
N LEU A 100 10.40 19.76 -7.69
CA LEU A 100 10.03 19.21 -6.39
C LEU A 100 10.99 18.05 -6.12
N SER A 101 12.00 18.31 -5.29
CA SER A 101 12.97 17.32 -4.88
C SER A 101 12.22 16.36 -3.98
N ILE A 102 11.65 15.30 -4.56
CA ILE A 102 11.23 14.15 -3.79
C ILE A 102 12.53 13.46 -3.34
N GLU A 103 13.14 13.98 -2.29
CA GLU A 103 14.32 13.38 -1.65
C GLU A 103 13.89 12.07 -0.97
N PHE A 104 13.85 10.97 -1.70
CA PHE A 104 13.78 9.62 -1.14
C PHE A 104 15.19 9.03 -1.06
N ASN A 105 15.97 9.50 -0.09
CA ASN A 105 17.02 8.67 0.47
C ASN A 105 16.56 8.24 1.87
N ASP A 106 16.31 6.94 1.99
CA ASP A 106 15.80 6.23 3.17
C ASP A 106 14.27 6.21 3.33
N ILE A 107 13.73 5.00 3.52
CA ILE A 107 12.33 4.76 3.92
C ILE A 107 12.07 5.61 5.16
N ASP A 108 11.12 6.54 5.10
CA ASP A 108 10.65 7.28 6.27
C ASP A 108 10.37 6.25 7.41
N PRO A 109 11.04 6.36 8.57
CA PRO A 109 10.81 5.47 9.72
C PRO A 109 9.33 5.36 10.09
N GLY A 110 8.51 6.36 9.76
CA GLY A 110 7.06 6.34 9.86
C GLY A 110 6.41 5.23 9.04
N LEU A 111 6.84 5.02 7.78
CA LEU A 111 6.24 4.05 6.85
C LEU A 111 6.49 2.60 7.28
N SER A 112 7.69 2.29 7.76
CA SER A 112 8.00 0.92 8.22
C SER A 112 7.04 0.46 9.33
N SER A 113 6.71 1.37 10.25
CA SER A 113 5.77 1.07 11.34
C SER A 113 4.32 0.91 10.87
N ILE A 114 3.95 1.48 9.71
CA ILE A 114 2.61 1.33 9.11
C ILE A 114 2.54 0.00 8.36
N TRP A 115 3.54 -0.31 7.53
CA TRP A 115 3.60 -1.53 6.71
C TRP A 115 3.71 -2.82 7.54
N GLU A 116 4.14 -2.73 8.80
CA GLU A 116 4.06 -3.84 9.74
C GLU A 116 2.61 -4.32 9.93
N PHE A 117 1.64 -3.43 9.79
CA PHE A 117 0.24 -3.70 10.12
C PHE A 117 -0.71 -3.64 8.94
N LEU A 118 -0.41 -2.83 7.93
CA LEU A 118 -1.33 -2.45 6.86
C LEU A 118 -0.70 -2.60 5.48
N ASN A 119 -1.55 -2.98 4.52
CA ASN A 119 -1.25 -2.77 3.11
C ASN A 119 -1.57 -1.32 2.72
N GLY A 120 -0.83 -0.79 1.76
CA GLY A 120 -1.00 0.53 1.21
C GLY A 120 -0.05 1.59 1.76
N THR A 121 0.20 2.61 0.95
CA THR A 121 1.12 3.70 1.26
C THR A 121 0.50 5.04 0.89
N ALA A 122 0.47 5.97 1.84
CA ALA A 122 0.04 7.33 1.58
C ALA A 122 1.21 8.16 1.01
N ILE A 123 0.95 8.89 -0.06
CA ILE A 123 1.84 9.91 -0.62
C ILE A 123 1.07 11.22 -0.77
N LYS A 124 1.79 12.34 -0.77
CA LYS A 124 1.21 13.66 -0.96
C LYS A 124 1.80 14.29 -2.22
N LEU A 125 0.93 14.69 -3.14
CA LEU A 125 1.26 15.42 -4.36
C LEU A 125 0.58 16.79 -4.27
N GLY A 126 1.36 17.83 -3.99
CA GLY A 126 0.81 19.17 -3.76
C GLY A 126 -0.17 19.18 -2.58
N GLN A 127 -1.42 19.56 -2.80
CA GLN A 127 -2.49 19.48 -1.79
C GLN A 127 -3.19 18.13 -1.70
N THR A 128 -3.01 17.27 -2.71
CA THR A 128 -3.73 16.01 -2.85
C THR A 128 -2.99 14.87 -2.16
N ARG A 129 -3.73 14.09 -1.39
CA ARG A 129 -3.23 12.86 -0.78
C ARG A 129 -3.72 11.66 -1.58
N LEU A 130 -2.78 10.83 -2.00
CA LEU A 130 -3.06 9.55 -2.65
C LEU A 130 -2.69 8.42 -1.69
N VAL A 131 -3.44 7.31 -1.73
CA VAL A 131 -3.03 6.05 -1.12
C VAL A 131 -2.90 5.00 -2.22
N ILE A 132 -1.68 4.49 -2.41
CA ILE A 132 -1.41 3.40 -3.34
C ILE A 132 -1.61 2.06 -2.62
N ILE A 133 -2.25 1.10 -3.27
CA ILE A 133 -2.59 -0.20 -2.67
C ILE A 133 -2.13 -1.30 -3.62
N PRO A 134 -0.91 -1.83 -3.42
CA PRO A 134 -0.39 -2.89 -4.24
C PRO A 134 -0.89 -4.25 -3.82
N GLU A 135 -1.10 -5.11 -4.80
CA GLU A 135 -1.48 -6.49 -4.62
C GLU A 135 -0.73 -7.37 -5.64
N GLU A 136 -0.23 -8.52 -5.20
CA GLU A 136 0.34 -9.50 -6.13
C GLU A 136 -0.77 -10.39 -6.68
N VAL A 137 -1.33 -9.99 -7.82
CA VAL A 137 -2.43 -10.71 -8.49
C VAL A 137 -2.24 -10.72 -10.00
N THR A 138 -2.68 -11.82 -10.63
CA THR A 138 -2.73 -11.94 -12.09
C THR A 138 -4.08 -11.46 -12.66
N VAL A 139 -5.15 -11.51 -11.86
CA VAL A 139 -6.49 -11.10 -12.24
C VAL A 139 -7.01 -10.13 -11.19
N ILE A 140 -7.38 -8.94 -11.63
CA ILE A 140 -8.02 -7.93 -10.79
C ILE A 140 -9.52 -8.23 -10.77
N SER A 141 -10.14 -7.97 -9.63
CA SER A 141 -11.60 -8.11 -9.49
C SER A 141 -12.18 -6.95 -8.71
N GLU A 142 -11.46 -6.49 -7.69
CA GLU A 142 -11.85 -5.36 -6.85
C GLU A 142 -10.63 -4.66 -6.24
N LEU A 143 -10.76 -3.36 -6.02
CA LEU A 143 -9.87 -2.59 -5.16
C LEU A 143 -10.27 -2.81 -3.71
N SER A 144 -9.36 -3.37 -2.90
CA SER A 144 -9.59 -3.62 -1.47
C SER A 144 -8.81 -2.64 -0.59
N VAL A 145 -9.50 -1.67 -0.01
CA VAL A 145 -8.91 -0.62 0.84
C VAL A 145 -9.06 -0.93 2.32
N PRO A 146 -7.98 -1.04 3.11
CA PRO A 146 -8.06 -1.15 4.57
C PRO A 146 -8.86 0.00 5.20
N GLN A 147 -9.75 -0.34 6.14
CA GLN A 147 -10.60 0.62 6.86
C GLN A 147 -9.81 1.79 7.47
N GLU A 148 -8.57 1.57 7.89
CA GLU A 148 -7.68 2.58 8.46
C GLU A 148 -7.38 3.72 7.49
N TRP A 149 -7.31 3.44 6.19
CA TRP A 149 -7.09 4.46 5.18
C TRP A 149 -8.36 5.24 4.83
N VAL A 150 -9.53 4.80 5.30
CA VAL A 150 -10.84 5.37 4.94
C VAL A 150 -11.47 6.07 6.15
N ASP A 151 -11.61 5.37 7.27
CA ASP A 151 -12.38 5.82 8.43
C ASP A 151 -11.53 6.57 9.48
N ILE A 152 -10.25 6.86 9.19
CA ILE A 152 -9.39 7.70 10.04
C ILE A 152 -9.20 9.06 9.35
N ALA A 153 -9.75 10.13 9.91
CA ALA A 153 -9.77 11.45 9.29
C ALA A 153 -8.38 11.97 8.87
N ASP A 154 -7.37 11.77 9.72
CA ASP A 154 -5.98 12.19 9.45
C ASP A 154 -5.29 11.33 8.40
N TRP A 155 -5.84 10.17 8.05
CA TRP A 155 -5.24 9.20 7.11
C TRP A 155 -6.01 9.09 5.80
N ALA A 156 -7.29 9.47 5.81
CA ALA A 156 -8.15 9.51 4.63
C ALA A 156 -7.47 10.27 3.48
N ALA A 157 -7.47 9.62 2.32
CA ALA A 157 -6.90 10.13 1.09
C ALA A 157 -8.00 10.74 0.21
N ASP A 158 -7.59 11.54 -0.76
CA ASP A 158 -8.51 12.05 -1.77
C ASP A 158 -8.79 10.95 -2.80
N TYR A 159 -7.74 10.21 -3.16
CA TYR A 159 -7.81 9.09 -4.10
C TYR A 159 -7.06 7.85 -3.60
N TYR A 160 -7.59 6.70 -3.98
CA TYR A 160 -7.05 5.38 -3.66
C TYR A 160 -6.76 4.66 -4.98
N LEU A 161 -5.49 4.28 -5.19
CA LEU A 161 -5.02 3.67 -6.43
C LEU A 161 -4.83 2.17 -6.23
N GLY A 162 -5.47 1.38 -7.08
CA GLY A 162 -5.26 -0.05 -7.16
C GLY A 162 -4.06 -0.39 -8.05
N MET A 163 -3.13 -1.19 -7.52
CA MET A 163 -1.94 -1.62 -8.26
C MET A 163 -1.83 -3.14 -8.25
N ALA A 164 -1.76 -3.76 -9.43
CA ALA A 164 -1.42 -5.16 -9.57
C ALA A 164 0.08 -5.29 -9.86
N VAL A 165 0.76 -6.12 -9.08
CA VAL A 165 2.19 -6.38 -9.21
C VAL A 165 2.37 -7.81 -9.69
N ASN A 166 3.05 -8.00 -10.81
CA ASN A 166 3.46 -9.33 -11.28
C ASN A 166 4.98 -9.42 -11.18
N LEU A 167 5.42 -10.19 -10.18
CA LEU A 167 6.84 -10.41 -9.93
C LEU A 167 7.45 -11.44 -10.88
N GLU A 168 6.66 -12.32 -11.50
CA GLU A 168 7.18 -13.31 -12.45
C GLU A 168 7.58 -12.64 -13.77
N ASP A 169 6.68 -11.84 -14.32
CA ASP A 169 6.85 -11.14 -15.60
C ASP A 169 7.49 -9.75 -15.44
N GLY A 170 7.60 -9.24 -14.21
CA GLY A 170 8.33 -8.01 -13.90
C GLY A 170 7.58 -6.74 -14.33
N TRP A 171 6.30 -6.63 -14.01
CA TRP A 171 5.51 -5.42 -14.28
C TRP A 171 4.63 -5.01 -13.10
N LEU A 172 4.26 -3.73 -13.08
CA LEU A 172 3.27 -3.14 -12.20
C LEU A 172 2.20 -2.47 -13.08
N ARG A 173 0.93 -2.79 -12.84
CA ARG A 173 -0.23 -2.23 -13.54
C ARG A 173 -1.04 -1.40 -12.56
N ILE A 174 -1.30 -0.14 -12.87
CA ILE A 174 -2.32 0.66 -12.18
C ILE A 174 -3.64 0.43 -12.92
N TYR A 175 -4.56 -0.28 -12.27
CA TYR A 175 -5.80 -0.72 -12.90
C TYR A 175 -6.98 0.23 -12.64
N GLY A 176 -6.75 1.28 -11.87
CA GLY A 176 -7.71 2.35 -11.67
C GLY A 176 -7.66 2.93 -10.26
N TYR A 177 -8.51 3.92 -10.04
CA TYR A 177 -8.62 4.62 -8.77
C TYR A 177 -10.08 4.84 -8.37
N ALA A 178 -10.26 5.16 -7.09
CA ALA A 178 -11.51 5.60 -6.51
C ALA A 178 -11.31 6.81 -5.60
N THR A 179 -12.33 7.68 -5.50
CA THR A 179 -12.35 8.76 -4.51
C THR A 179 -12.82 8.24 -3.14
N HIS A 180 -12.49 8.96 -2.07
CA HIS A 180 -12.97 8.62 -0.73
C HIS A 180 -14.50 8.54 -0.67
N GLN A 181 -15.19 9.52 -1.27
CA GLN A 181 -16.64 9.52 -1.35
C GLN A 181 -17.17 8.28 -2.08
N LYS A 182 -16.59 7.93 -3.24
CA LYS A 182 -17.03 6.74 -3.99
C LYS A 182 -16.87 5.45 -3.19
N LEU A 183 -15.76 5.28 -2.48
CA LEU A 183 -15.55 4.12 -1.60
C LEU A 183 -16.57 4.05 -0.46
N LYS A 184 -16.96 5.20 0.13
CA LYS A 184 -17.93 5.24 1.23
C LYS A 184 -19.37 5.01 0.76
N GLU A 185 -19.72 5.49 -0.42
CA GLU A 185 -21.09 5.42 -0.95
C GLU A 185 -21.38 4.12 -1.72
N GLN A 186 -20.40 3.63 -2.48
CA GLN A 186 -20.57 2.51 -3.41
C GLN A 186 -19.74 1.28 -3.02
N GLY A 187 -18.70 1.44 -2.20
CA GLY A 187 -17.87 0.34 -1.74
C GLY A 187 -18.60 -0.62 -0.79
N ARG A 188 -18.40 -1.92 -1.00
CA ARG A 188 -18.85 -2.97 -0.09
C ARG A 188 -17.90 -3.05 1.11
N TYR A 189 -18.40 -2.71 2.31
CA TYR A 189 -17.63 -2.94 3.53
C TYR A 189 -17.63 -4.43 3.90
N GLU A 190 -16.43 -4.99 4.07
CA GLU A 190 -16.20 -6.38 4.47
C GLU A 190 -15.76 -6.47 5.94
N PRO A 191 -16.63 -6.90 6.87
CA PRO A 191 -16.32 -6.87 8.30
C PRO A 191 -15.20 -7.82 8.72
N MET A 192 -15.04 -8.94 8.02
CA MET A 192 -14.00 -9.95 8.32
C MET A 192 -12.59 -9.39 8.07
N GLY A 193 -12.42 -8.70 6.94
CA GLY A 193 -11.17 -8.06 6.56
C GLY A 193 -11.02 -6.63 7.06
N ARG A 194 -12.10 -5.99 7.55
CA ARG A 194 -12.18 -4.54 7.77
C ARG A 194 -11.66 -3.79 6.54
N THR A 195 -12.23 -4.10 5.38
CA THR A 195 -11.83 -3.52 4.10
C THR A 195 -13.05 -2.96 3.38
N TYR A 196 -12.87 -1.90 2.62
CA TYR A 196 -13.84 -1.45 1.64
C TYR A 196 -13.41 -2.00 0.29
N ALA A 197 -14.28 -2.80 -0.32
CA ALA A 197 -14.06 -3.38 -1.64
C ALA A 197 -14.90 -2.64 -2.69
N LEU A 198 -14.30 -2.30 -3.82
CA LEU A 198 -14.99 -1.71 -4.97
C LEU A 198 -14.59 -2.47 -6.23
N GLY A 199 -15.57 -2.93 -7.01
CA GLY A 199 -15.32 -3.73 -8.21
C GLY A 199 -14.54 -2.96 -9.28
N GLU A 200 -13.79 -3.67 -10.13
CA GLU A 200 -13.02 -3.08 -11.23
C GLU A 200 -13.89 -2.19 -12.15
N ASP A 201 -15.12 -2.62 -12.45
CA ASP A 201 -16.08 -1.87 -13.29
C ASP A 201 -16.49 -0.52 -12.68
N ASP A 202 -16.38 -0.37 -11.36
CA ASP A 202 -16.67 0.86 -10.64
C ASP A 202 -15.40 1.72 -10.43
N LEU A 203 -14.22 1.30 -10.88
CA LEU A 203 -13.01 2.10 -10.83
C LEU A 203 -12.89 3.01 -12.05
N ILE A 204 -12.18 4.11 -11.88
CA ILE A 204 -11.79 4.98 -13.00
C ILE A 204 -10.38 4.56 -13.42
N ALA A 205 -10.25 3.95 -14.60
CA ALA A 205 -8.96 3.44 -15.09
C ALA A 205 -7.99 4.57 -15.49
N ASP A 206 -8.47 5.56 -16.25
CA ASP A 206 -7.64 6.64 -16.79
C ASP A 206 -7.18 7.63 -15.70
N LEU A 207 -5.90 7.57 -15.35
CA LEU A 207 -5.29 8.48 -14.38
C LEU A 207 -5.33 9.95 -14.83
N ASN A 208 -5.40 10.24 -16.14
CA ASN A 208 -5.49 11.62 -16.63
C ASN A 208 -6.76 12.30 -16.14
N VAL A 209 -7.86 11.55 -16.02
CA VAL A 209 -9.11 12.05 -15.43
C VAL A 209 -8.88 12.51 -13.99
N MET A 210 -8.07 11.77 -13.22
CA MET A 210 -7.72 12.14 -11.85
C MET A 210 -6.94 13.45 -11.82
N TRP A 211 -5.94 13.59 -12.70
CA TRP A 211 -5.08 14.78 -12.76
C TRP A 211 -5.87 16.04 -13.11
N VAL A 212 -6.78 15.94 -14.08
CA VAL A 212 -7.68 17.04 -14.45
C VAL A 212 -8.68 17.34 -13.33
N ALA A 213 -9.26 16.32 -12.70
CA ALA A 213 -10.21 16.50 -11.60
C ALA A 213 -9.56 17.20 -10.40
N ARG A 214 -8.29 16.93 -10.11
CA ARG A 214 -7.54 17.57 -9.03
C ARG A 214 -7.42 19.10 -9.21
N GLU A 215 -7.28 19.58 -10.44
CA GLU A 215 -7.16 21.02 -10.71
C GLU A 215 -8.50 21.75 -10.64
N LEU A 216 -9.59 21.05 -10.96
CA LEU A 216 -10.92 21.64 -11.16
C LEU A 216 -11.87 21.46 -9.97
N CYS A 217 -11.67 20.41 -9.17
CA CYS A 217 -12.59 19.98 -8.12
C CYS A 217 -11.95 20.03 -6.73
N ALA A 218 -12.79 20.32 -5.72
CA ALA A 218 -12.39 20.16 -4.32
C ALA A 218 -12.34 18.68 -3.93
N ALA A 219 -11.53 18.34 -2.93
CA ALA A 219 -11.40 16.98 -2.39
C ALA A 219 -12.76 16.34 -2.07
N GLU A 220 -13.08 15.22 -2.72
CA GLU A 220 -14.33 14.46 -2.54
C GLU A 220 -14.25 13.53 -1.32
N ARG A 221 -14.23 14.12 -0.11
CA ARG A 221 -14.23 13.36 1.14
C ARG A 221 -15.61 13.37 1.79
N ALA A 222 -16.20 12.18 1.92
CA ALA A 222 -17.35 11.96 2.80
C ALA A 222 -17.03 12.25 4.27
N GLU A 223 -18.07 12.50 5.08
CA GLU A 223 -17.94 12.77 6.52
C GLU A 223 -17.40 11.55 7.27
N ILE A 224 -16.35 11.77 8.08
CA ILE A 224 -15.69 10.73 8.90
C ILE A 224 -15.99 11.01 10.37
N ALA A 225 -16.50 10.00 11.08
CA ALA A 225 -16.78 10.10 12.50
C ALA A 225 -15.48 10.29 13.31
N PRO A 226 -15.44 11.21 14.28
CA PRO A 226 -14.25 11.41 15.10
C PRO A 226 -13.95 10.19 15.97
N LEU A 227 -12.66 9.85 16.09
CA LEU A 227 -12.22 8.74 16.92
C LEU A 227 -12.40 9.03 18.42
N PRO A 228 -12.78 8.04 19.24
CA PRO A 228 -12.89 8.21 20.68
C PRO A 228 -11.51 8.37 21.34
N GLN A 229 -11.45 9.09 22.46
CA GLN A 229 -10.19 9.27 23.19
C GLN A 229 -9.84 8.06 24.05
N LEU A 230 -8.62 7.54 23.90
CA LEU A 230 -8.05 6.52 24.79
C LEU A 230 -7.20 7.18 25.88
N SER A 231 -7.33 6.68 27.11
CA SER A 231 -6.39 7.04 28.18
C SER A 231 -5.03 6.36 27.98
N LEU A 232 -3.95 6.97 28.47
CA LEU A 232 -2.60 6.42 28.38
C LEU A 232 -2.51 5.00 28.98
N ALA A 233 -3.14 4.78 30.14
CA ALA A 233 -3.12 3.48 30.80
C ALA A 233 -3.82 2.38 29.98
N GLN A 234 -4.91 2.70 29.28
CA GLN A 234 -5.57 1.76 28.37
C GLN A 234 -4.70 1.48 27.14
N ALA A 235 -4.11 2.52 26.55
CA ALA A 235 -3.22 2.36 25.40
C ALA A 235 -2.01 1.47 25.72
N GLU A 236 -1.38 1.65 26.88
CA GLU A 236 -0.24 0.80 27.29
C GLU A 236 -0.64 -0.66 27.48
N LYS A 237 -1.81 -0.92 28.07
CA LYS A 237 -2.35 -2.28 28.20
C LYS A 237 -2.59 -2.92 26.83
N LEU A 238 -3.16 -2.18 25.88
CA LEU A 238 -3.40 -2.65 24.52
C LEU A 238 -2.08 -2.93 23.79
N ILE A 239 -1.11 -2.02 23.85
CA ILE A 239 0.20 -2.21 23.23
C ILE A 239 0.91 -3.44 23.80
N ALA A 240 0.85 -3.66 25.12
CA ALA A 240 1.42 -4.85 25.74
C ALA A 240 0.72 -6.16 25.29
N GLN A 241 -0.59 -6.11 25.04
CA GLN A 241 -1.35 -7.25 24.52
C GLN A 241 -1.02 -7.53 23.04
N LEU A 242 -1.02 -6.51 22.19
CA LEU A 242 -0.80 -6.62 20.74
C LEU A 242 0.68 -6.83 20.38
N GLY A 243 1.60 -6.46 21.27
CA GLY A 243 3.03 -6.62 21.10
C GLY A 243 3.52 -8.06 21.22
N LYS A 244 2.66 -8.99 21.64
CA LYS A 244 2.99 -10.43 21.69
C LYS A 244 3.26 -10.97 20.27
N PRO A 245 4.29 -11.80 20.08
CA PRO A 245 4.59 -12.39 18.78
C PRO A 245 3.41 -13.18 18.21
N SER A 246 3.14 -13.00 16.92
CA SER A 246 2.11 -13.71 16.18
C SER A 246 2.54 -13.86 14.73
N ALA A 247 2.05 -14.91 14.06
CA ALA A 247 2.35 -15.14 12.64
C ALA A 247 1.65 -14.14 11.70
N TYR A 248 0.70 -13.36 12.21
CA TYR A 248 -0.15 -12.43 11.47
C TYR A 248 -0.30 -11.10 12.20
N SER A 249 -0.79 -10.08 11.49
CA SER A 249 -1.03 -8.73 12.02
C SER A 249 -2.06 -8.73 13.16
N PRO A 250 -1.82 -7.99 14.28
CA PRO A 250 -2.75 -7.88 15.40
C PRO A 250 -3.98 -6.99 15.11
N ARG A 251 -4.08 -6.44 13.89
CA ARG A 251 -5.12 -5.51 13.42
C ARG A 251 -6.56 -5.92 13.74
N LEU A 252 -6.87 -7.21 13.69
CA LEU A 252 -8.23 -7.73 13.90
C LEU A 252 -8.49 -8.26 15.32
N ASN A 253 -7.52 -8.13 16.23
CA ASN A 253 -7.61 -8.73 17.58
C ASN A 253 -8.45 -7.90 18.57
N ILE A 254 -8.69 -6.62 18.25
CA ILE A 254 -9.45 -5.66 19.07
C ILE A 254 -10.42 -4.87 18.18
N ASP A 255 -11.33 -4.11 18.77
CA ASP A 255 -12.25 -3.24 18.03
C ASP A 255 -11.50 -2.16 17.23
N PHE A 256 -12.12 -1.69 16.15
CA PHE A 256 -11.49 -0.72 15.24
C PHE A 256 -11.16 0.61 15.91
N ALA A 257 -12.02 1.11 16.81
CA ALA A 257 -11.80 2.41 17.42
C ALA A 257 -10.57 2.41 18.34
N SER A 258 -10.43 1.37 19.17
CA SER A 258 -9.23 1.18 20.00
C SER A 258 -7.97 0.98 19.15
N TRP A 259 -8.08 0.23 18.06
CA TRP A 259 -6.97 -0.03 17.13
C TRP A 259 -6.52 1.25 16.40
N ALA A 260 -7.44 2.00 15.82
CA ALA A 260 -7.19 3.24 15.11
C ALA A 260 -6.46 4.25 16.02
N MET A 261 -6.84 4.34 17.29
CA MET A 261 -6.16 5.22 18.25
C MET A 261 -4.72 4.82 18.54
N VAL A 262 -4.42 3.52 18.61
CA VAL A 262 -3.04 3.03 18.74
C VAL A 262 -2.22 3.35 17.49
N LEU A 263 -2.83 3.24 16.30
CA LEU A 263 -2.16 3.50 15.04
C LEU A 263 -1.92 4.99 14.75
N VAL A 264 -2.92 5.85 14.97
CA VAL A 264 -2.82 7.31 14.71
C VAL A 264 -1.72 7.94 15.54
N ASN A 265 -1.60 7.53 16.80
CA ASN A 265 -0.52 7.98 17.66
C ASN A 265 0.82 7.34 17.24
N GLU A 266 1.67 8.13 16.60
CA GLU A 266 2.97 7.68 16.11
C GLU A 266 3.84 7.03 17.20
N GLN A 267 3.86 7.58 18.42
CA GLN A 267 4.67 7.03 19.51
C GLN A 267 4.18 5.63 19.91
N TRP A 268 2.86 5.43 19.94
CA TRP A 268 2.26 4.14 20.27
C TRP A 268 2.48 3.11 19.15
N ARG A 269 2.28 3.52 17.89
CA ARG A 269 2.56 2.70 16.71
C ARG A 269 4.02 2.26 16.66
N GLN A 270 4.96 3.17 16.86
CA GLN A 270 6.40 2.88 16.90
C GLN A 270 6.78 1.97 18.06
N LYS A 271 6.20 2.18 19.26
CA LYS A 271 6.40 1.29 20.41
C LYS A 271 5.92 -0.12 20.10
N LEU A 272 4.73 -0.27 19.51
CA LEU A 272 4.16 -1.55 19.12
C LEU A 272 5.02 -2.24 18.04
N TYR A 273 5.40 -1.53 16.99
CA TYR A 273 6.29 -2.01 15.93
C TYR A 273 7.61 -2.56 16.51
N ARG A 274 8.31 -1.77 17.34
CA ARG A 274 9.57 -2.20 17.97
C ARG A 274 9.40 -3.43 18.84
N MET A 275 8.34 -3.50 19.66
CA MET A 275 8.07 -4.67 20.50
C MET A 275 7.92 -5.94 19.66
N ARG A 276 7.27 -5.85 18.51
CA ARG A 276 7.03 -7.00 17.62
C ARG A 276 8.27 -7.37 16.81
N SER A 277 8.98 -6.40 16.22
CA SER A 277 10.20 -6.66 15.44
C SER A 277 11.36 -7.19 16.29
N LEU A 278 11.56 -6.66 17.52
CA LEU A 278 12.58 -7.17 18.44
C LEU A 278 12.29 -8.60 18.91
N SER A 279 11.02 -8.94 19.10
CA SER A 279 10.62 -10.29 19.50
C SER A 279 10.84 -11.31 18.39
N ALA A 280 10.65 -10.91 17.12
CA ALA A 280 10.98 -11.74 15.96
C ALA A 280 12.49 -12.00 15.83
N ALA A 281 13.32 -10.98 16.08
CA ALA A 281 14.79 -11.14 16.10
C ALA A 281 15.24 -12.11 17.20
N THR A 282 14.64 -12.05 18.39
CA THR A 282 14.93 -12.97 19.49
C THR A 282 14.55 -14.41 19.12
N LEU A 283 13.37 -14.60 18.50
CA LEU A 283 12.93 -15.91 18.00
C LEU A 283 13.85 -16.46 16.91
N SER A 284 14.38 -15.61 16.01
CA SER A 284 15.33 -16.01 14.96
C SER A 284 16.69 -16.49 15.49
N VAL A 285 17.16 -15.92 16.61
CA VAL A 285 18.40 -16.37 17.28
C VAL A 285 18.16 -17.72 17.97
N THR A 286 17.01 -17.91 18.63
CA THR A 286 16.64 -19.19 19.23
C THR A 286 16.24 -20.26 18.22
N SER A 287 15.71 -19.89 17.04
CA SER A 287 15.34 -20.85 15.98
C SER A 287 16.55 -21.43 15.26
N THR A 288 17.72 -20.78 15.38
CA THR A 288 18.99 -21.39 14.94
C THR A 288 19.39 -22.55 15.88
N LEU A 289 18.88 -22.58 17.12
CA LEU A 289 19.01 -23.70 18.05
C LEU A 289 17.81 -24.66 18.05
N SER A 290 16.64 -24.25 17.52
CA SER A 290 15.44 -25.10 17.42
C SER A 290 15.22 -25.71 16.03
N LYS A 291 16.30 -25.90 15.25
CA LYS A 291 16.28 -26.68 13.98
C LYS A 291 16.08 -28.19 14.20
N ALA A 292 15.39 -28.54 15.28
CA ALA A 292 14.86 -29.85 15.59
C ALA A 292 13.34 -29.71 15.75
N LEU A 293 12.60 -30.51 14.97
CA LEU A 293 11.15 -30.77 15.04
C LEU A 293 10.27 -29.68 14.41
N VAL A 294 9.59 -29.87 13.28
CA VAL A 294 8.99 -31.10 12.71
C VAL A 294 9.16 -31.08 11.19
N ARG A 295 9.83 -32.09 10.63
CA ARG A 295 9.80 -32.36 9.20
C ARG A 295 8.50 -33.08 8.90
N LEU A 296 7.49 -32.36 8.42
CA LEU A 296 6.19 -32.93 8.03
C LEU A 296 6.34 -34.10 7.04
N SER A 297 7.34 -34.06 6.16
CA SER A 297 7.65 -35.18 5.26
C SER A 297 8.08 -36.44 6.01
N GLN A 298 8.81 -36.29 7.11
CA GLN A 298 9.32 -37.39 7.92
C GLN A 298 8.23 -38.00 8.80
N TRP A 299 7.30 -37.17 9.31
CA TRP A 299 6.07 -37.64 9.94
C TRP A 299 5.17 -38.40 8.95
N LEU A 300 5.01 -37.87 7.73
CA LEU A 300 4.20 -38.49 6.68
C LEU A 300 4.79 -39.83 6.19
N GLU A 301 6.11 -39.98 6.20
CA GLU A 301 6.78 -41.22 5.78
C GLU A 301 6.85 -42.29 6.87
N GLN A 302 6.92 -41.93 8.15
CA GLN A 302 7.18 -42.87 9.24
C GLN A 302 5.94 -43.23 10.07
N ASP A 303 5.07 -42.27 10.39
CA ASP A 303 3.94 -42.48 11.31
C ASP A 303 2.58 -42.63 10.61
N PHE A 304 2.46 -42.18 9.35
CA PHE A 304 1.18 -42.19 8.63
C PHE A 304 0.70 -43.62 8.32
N GLY A 305 1.62 -44.54 8.03
CA GLY A 305 1.29 -45.94 7.76
C GLY A 305 0.70 -46.68 8.97
N ASP A 306 1.20 -46.38 10.16
CA ASP A 306 0.71 -46.98 11.41
C ASP A 306 -0.62 -46.34 11.87
N ALA A 307 -0.78 -45.02 11.66
CA ALA A 307 -2.03 -44.31 11.94
C ALA A 307 -3.21 -44.76 11.04
N LEU A 308 -2.94 -45.10 9.78
CA LEU A 308 -3.95 -45.66 8.87
C LEU A 308 -4.42 -47.06 9.31
N ASN A 309 -3.50 -47.88 9.83
CA ASN A 309 -3.82 -49.23 10.32
C ASN A 309 -4.56 -49.21 11.68
N ALA A 310 -4.36 -48.17 12.49
CA ALA A 310 -4.99 -48.04 13.81
C ALA A 310 -6.43 -47.48 13.77
N GLY A 311 -6.88 -46.94 12.63
CA GLY A 311 -8.21 -46.37 12.45
C GLY A 311 -8.39 -45.04 13.20
N TRP A 312 -9.12 -44.10 12.58
CA TRP A 312 -9.28 -42.70 13.00
C TRP A 312 -9.93 -42.46 14.38
N GLN A 313 -10.19 -43.49 15.19
CA GLN A 313 -10.94 -43.35 16.44
C GLN A 313 -10.13 -43.43 17.74
N GLN A 314 -8.80 -43.63 17.70
CA GLN A 314 -8.01 -43.78 18.94
C GLN A 314 -7.03 -42.65 19.25
N ILE A 315 -7.01 -41.56 18.48
CA ILE A 315 -6.15 -40.41 18.78
C ILE A 315 -6.99 -39.29 19.40
N ILE A 316 -7.46 -39.54 20.63
CA ILE A 316 -7.76 -38.49 21.63
C ILE A 316 -7.20 -38.99 22.97
N PRO A 317 -6.27 -38.24 23.56
CA PRO A 317 -6.49 -37.76 24.93
C PRO A 317 -6.48 -36.24 25.02
#